data_AF-A0A2A7UKE7-F1
#
_entry.id   AF-A0A2A7UKE7-F1
#
_cell.length_a   1.000
_cell.length_b   1.000
_cell.length_c   1.000
_cell.angle_alpha   90.00
_cell.angle_beta   90.00
_cell.angle_gamma   90.00
#
_symmetry.space_group_name_H-M   'P 1'
#
loop_
_entity.id
_entity.type
_entity.pdbx_description
1 polymer ?
#
loop_
_entity_poly.entity_id
_entity_poly.type
_entity_poly.pdbx_seq_one_letter_code
_entity_poly.pdbx_strand_id
1 'polypeptide(L)'
;MWPSDWPREPREIATAVDAAVAAARAGDAAAFREATGELAELPGEQVGLVLAAIVRELLETAHPDGLTGDDARAVLEQVVRGAAAWLPEVDTGAVVAALTGALGVADPEDTTAPASVPPAAVLLTAHLADLARVPVRDYIRRALGEIARAETVEMP
;
A
#
# COMPACT_ATOMS: atom_id res chain seq x y z
N MET A 1 4.97 17.90 3.76
CA MET A 1 4.66 18.34 2.39
C MET A 1 5.57 17.61 1.43
N TRP A 2 5.05 17.12 0.29
CA TRP A 2 5.85 16.44 -0.73
C TRP A 2 6.68 17.44 -1.56
N PRO A 3 7.76 17.01 -2.23
CA PRO A 3 8.57 17.89 -3.05
C PRO A 3 7.71 18.58 -4.13
N SER A 4 7.88 19.90 -4.27
CA SER A 4 7.07 20.71 -5.19
C SER A 4 7.40 20.48 -6.66
N ASP A 5 8.61 19.99 -6.92
CA ASP A 5 9.20 19.62 -8.21
C ASP A 5 8.72 18.25 -8.73
N TRP A 6 8.02 17.47 -7.92
CA TRP A 6 7.39 16.24 -8.40
C TRP A 6 6.30 16.51 -9.44
N PRO A 7 6.15 15.63 -10.45
CA PRO A 7 4.98 15.64 -11.31
C PRO A 7 3.69 15.52 -10.48
N ARG A 8 2.60 16.05 -11.03
CA ARG A 8 1.33 16.19 -10.32
C ARG A 8 0.81 14.86 -9.79
N GLU A 9 0.74 13.84 -10.65
CA GLU A 9 0.17 12.53 -10.34
C GLU A 9 0.93 11.80 -9.20
N PRO A 10 2.26 11.58 -9.25
CA PRO A 10 3.05 11.07 -8.12
C PRO A 10 2.79 11.79 -6.79
N ARG A 11 2.64 13.11 -6.84
CA ARG A 11 2.39 13.92 -5.64
C ARG A 11 0.97 13.75 -5.09
N GLU A 12 -0.02 13.60 -5.96
CA GLU A 12 -1.40 13.30 -5.58
C GLU A 12 -1.50 11.89 -4.97
N ILE A 13 -0.89 10.88 -5.61
CA ILE A 13 -0.79 9.52 -5.05
C ILE A 13 -0.14 9.56 -3.66
N ALA A 14 1.02 10.21 -3.53
CA ALA A 14 1.72 10.30 -2.24
C ALA A 14 0.89 10.98 -1.16
N THR A 15 0.10 12.00 -1.51
CA THR A 15 -0.78 12.72 -0.58
C THR A 15 -1.90 11.83 -0.09
N ALA A 16 -2.59 11.17 -1.01
CA ALA A 16 -3.73 10.31 -0.68
C ALA A 16 -3.29 9.05 0.09
N VAL A 17 -2.15 8.43 -0.26
CA VAL A 17 -1.59 7.31 0.52
C VAL A 17 -1.26 7.72 1.95
N ASP A 18 -0.58 8.86 2.16
CA ASP A 18 -0.20 9.31 3.51
C ASP A 18 -1.41 9.69 4.36
N ALA A 19 -2.43 10.31 3.75
CA ALA A 19 -3.71 10.59 4.40
C ALA A 19 -4.44 9.29 4.81
N ALA A 20 -4.50 8.31 3.90
CA ALA A 20 -5.16 7.04 4.15
C ALA A 20 -4.43 6.22 5.23
N VAL A 21 -3.09 6.22 5.25
CA VAL A 21 -2.30 5.60 6.33
C VAL A 21 -2.52 6.30 7.67
N ALA A 22 -2.59 7.63 7.68
CA ALA A 22 -2.87 8.39 8.90
C ALA A 22 -4.27 8.06 9.45
N ALA A 23 -5.28 7.98 8.59
CA ALA A 23 -6.64 7.60 8.97
C ALA A 23 -6.71 6.15 9.49
N ALA A 24 -6.02 5.21 8.84
CA ALA A 24 -5.93 3.82 9.28
C ALA A 24 -5.32 3.69 10.69
N ARG A 25 -4.22 4.43 10.95
CA ARG A 25 -3.59 4.46 12.29
C ARG A 25 -4.49 5.08 13.35
N ALA A 26 -5.32 6.05 12.98
CA ALA A 26 -6.29 6.67 13.89
C ALA A 26 -7.55 5.82 14.11
N GLY A 27 -7.76 4.76 13.32
CA GLY A 27 -9.01 4.00 13.33
C GLY A 27 -10.21 4.83 12.83
N ASP A 28 -9.98 5.81 11.96
CA ASP A 28 -11.03 6.70 11.45
C ASP A 28 -11.57 6.19 10.11
N ALA A 29 -12.71 5.48 10.18
CA ALA A 29 -13.36 4.91 9.01
C ALA A 29 -13.84 5.95 8.00
N ALA A 30 -14.22 7.15 8.43
CA ALA A 30 -14.71 8.19 7.53
C ALA A 30 -13.54 8.80 6.75
N ALA A 31 -12.48 9.21 7.46
CA ALA A 31 -11.29 9.76 6.82
C ALA A 31 -10.58 8.71 5.94
N PHE A 32 -10.60 7.45 6.34
CA PHE A 32 -10.03 6.37 5.53
C PHE A 32 -10.79 6.16 4.22
N ARG A 33 -12.13 6.14 4.26
CA ARG A 33 -12.97 6.04 3.06
C ARG A 33 -12.82 7.24 2.15
N GLU A 34 -12.69 8.44 2.70
CA GLU A 34 -12.43 9.66 1.92
C GLU A 34 -11.08 9.56 1.19
N ALA A 35 -9.99 9.31 1.91
CA ALA A 35 -8.65 9.25 1.33
C ALA A 35 -8.49 8.09 0.32
N THR A 36 -9.11 6.94 0.58
CA THR A 36 -9.12 5.81 -0.38
C THR A 36 -10.03 6.05 -1.58
N GLY A 37 -11.09 6.85 -1.41
CA GLY A 37 -11.90 7.36 -2.51
C GLY A 37 -11.09 8.29 -3.42
N GLU A 38 -10.31 9.21 -2.86
CA GLU A 38 -9.38 10.04 -3.63
C GLU A 38 -8.34 9.20 -4.40
N LEU A 39 -7.82 8.13 -3.80
CA LEU A 39 -6.93 7.19 -4.50
C LEU A 39 -7.62 6.50 -5.69
N ALA A 40 -8.91 6.20 -5.60
CA ALA A 40 -9.65 5.52 -6.65
C ALA A 40 -9.90 6.40 -7.90
N GLU A 41 -9.81 7.72 -7.75
CA GLU A 41 -9.91 8.69 -8.86
C GLU A 41 -8.58 8.87 -9.62
N LEU A 42 -7.48 8.31 -9.12
CA LEU A 42 -6.15 8.36 -9.75
C LEU A 42 -5.93 7.16 -10.68
N PRO A 43 -4.92 7.19 -11.58
CA PRO A 43 -4.62 6.07 -12.48
C PRO A 43 -4.37 4.78 -11.70
N GLY A 44 -5.30 3.82 -11.79
CA GLY A 44 -5.32 2.63 -10.94
C GLY A 44 -4.07 1.74 -11.07
N GLU A 45 -3.51 1.65 -12.28
CA GLU A 45 -2.25 0.94 -12.52
C GLU A 45 -1.09 1.58 -11.74
N GLN A 46 -0.94 2.91 -11.82
CA GLN A 46 0.10 3.63 -11.08
C GLN A 46 -0.09 3.53 -9.57
N VAL A 47 -1.33 3.63 -9.09
CA VAL A 47 -1.66 3.46 -7.66
C VAL A 47 -1.29 2.06 -7.19
N GLY A 48 -1.65 1.04 -7.97
CA GLY A 48 -1.32 -0.36 -7.69
C GLY A 48 0.19 -0.59 -7.61
N LEU A 49 0.95 -0.09 -8.59
CA LEU A 49 2.42 -0.19 -8.61
C LEU A 49 3.05 0.46 -7.38
N VAL A 50 2.63 1.68 -7.02
CA VAL A 50 3.15 2.40 -5.86
C VAL A 50 2.85 1.66 -4.55
N LEU A 51 1.60 1.23 -4.36
CA LEU A 51 1.21 0.51 -3.14
C LEU A 51 1.91 -0.84 -3.01
N ALA A 52 2.03 -1.60 -4.11
CA ALA A 52 2.76 -2.86 -4.13
C ALA A 52 4.25 -2.66 -3.80
N ALA A 53 4.89 -1.62 -4.36
CA ALA A 53 6.29 -1.29 -4.06
C ALA A 53 6.48 -0.91 -2.57
N ILE A 54 5.59 -0.10 -2.01
CA ILE A 54 5.63 0.27 -0.58
C ILE A 54 5.48 -0.97 0.32
N VAL A 55 4.48 -1.81 0.06
CA VAL A 55 4.24 -3.02 0.86
C VAL A 55 5.44 -3.97 0.78
N ARG A 56 6.01 -4.18 -0.41
CA ARG A 56 7.19 -5.03 -0.61
C ARG A 56 8.39 -4.54 0.18
N GLU A 57 8.74 -3.26 0.08
CA GLU A 57 9.90 -2.70 0.80
C GLU A 57 9.69 -2.70 2.33
N LEU A 58 8.44 -2.50 2.79
CA LEU A 58 8.10 -2.61 4.21
C LEU A 58 8.17 -4.06 4.72
N LEU A 59 7.78 -5.06 3.92
CA LEU A 59 7.96 -6.47 4.27
C LEU A 59 9.44 -6.82 4.40
N GLU A 60 10.28 -6.39 3.45
CA GLU A 60 11.73 -6.58 3.50
C GLU A 60 12.34 -5.93 4.75
N THR A 61 11.83 -4.75 5.14
CA THR A 61 12.27 -4.07 6.36
C THR A 61 11.82 -4.80 7.64
N ALA A 62 10.58 -5.26 7.68
CA ALA A 62 10.02 -5.95 8.84
C ALA A 62 10.58 -7.37 9.02
N HIS A 63 11.02 -8.01 7.93
CA HIS A 63 11.51 -9.38 7.89
C HIS A 63 12.89 -9.46 7.20
N PRO A 64 13.96 -8.94 7.83
CA PRO A 64 15.28 -8.86 7.21
C PRO A 64 15.92 -10.23 6.94
N ASP A 65 15.51 -11.27 7.67
CA ASP A 65 15.96 -12.65 7.49
C ASP A 65 15.11 -13.43 6.45
N GLY A 66 14.14 -12.76 5.82
CA GLY A 66 13.19 -13.32 4.87
C GLY A 66 11.79 -13.51 5.45
N LEU A 67 10.80 -13.47 4.58
CA LEU A 67 9.38 -13.68 4.91
C LEU A 67 9.01 -15.16 4.78
N THR A 68 8.61 -15.80 5.87
CA THR A 68 8.07 -17.17 5.83
C THR A 68 6.56 -17.18 5.60
N GLY A 69 5.99 -18.36 5.30
CA GLY A 69 4.54 -18.52 5.20
C GLY A 69 3.79 -18.23 6.51
N ASP A 70 4.42 -18.54 7.66
CA ASP A 70 3.85 -18.24 8.98
C ASP A 70 3.89 -16.73 9.27
N ASP A 71 4.95 -16.04 8.85
CA ASP A 71 5.02 -14.58 8.95
C ASP A 71 3.95 -13.90 8.09
N ALA A 72 3.81 -14.32 6.83
CA ALA A 72 2.78 -13.82 5.94
C ALA A 72 1.37 -14.03 6.52
N ARG A 73 1.11 -15.21 7.08
CA ARG A 73 -0.15 -15.50 7.77
C ARG A 73 -0.36 -14.58 8.98
N ALA A 74 0.67 -14.38 9.80
CA ALA A 74 0.58 -13.52 10.98
C ALA A 74 0.26 -12.06 10.60
N VAL A 75 0.90 -11.53 9.54
CA VAL A 75 0.61 -10.19 9.00
C VAL A 75 -0.86 -10.09 8.56
N LEU A 76 -1.35 -11.04 7.76
CA LEU A 76 -2.75 -11.06 7.31
C LEU A 76 -3.73 -11.06 8.48
N GLU A 77 -3.52 -11.93 9.47
CA GLU A 77 -4.38 -12.04 10.64
C GLU A 77 -4.37 -10.75 11.48
N GLN A 78 -3.22 -10.12 11.66
CA GLN A 78 -3.08 -8.91 12.44
C GLN A 78 -3.70 -7.69 11.75
N VAL A 79 -3.52 -7.55 10.43
CA VAL A 79 -4.15 -6.47 9.64
C VAL A 79 -5.67 -6.57 9.70
N VAL A 80 -6.24 -7.73 9.39
CA VAL A 80 -7.69 -7.92 9.39
C VAL A 80 -8.27 -7.70 10.79
N ARG A 81 -7.64 -8.27 11.82
CA ARG A 81 -8.11 -8.11 13.21
C ARG A 81 -8.02 -6.65 13.68
N GLY A 82 -6.94 -5.95 13.32
CA GLY A 82 -6.75 -4.54 13.66
C GLY A 82 -7.77 -3.63 12.97
N ALA A 83 -8.08 -3.91 11.71
CA ALA A 83 -9.06 -3.17 10.93
C ALA A 83 -10.50 -3.43 11.37
N ALA A 84 -10.86 -4.68 11.64
CA ALA A 84 -12.25 -5.09 11.91
C ALA A 84 -12.94 -4.34 13.06
N ALA A 85 -12.18 -3.78 14.00
CA ALA A 85 -12.72 -3.01 15.13
C ALA A 85 -13.31 -1.65 14.72
N TRP A 86 -12.81 -1.05 13.63
CA TRP A 86 -13.18 0.29 13.18
C TRP A 86 -13.65 0.35 11.72
N LEU A 87 -13.31 -0.66 10.91
CA LEU A 87 -13.73 -0.85 9.52
C LEU A 87 -14.34 -2.27 9.35
N PRO A 88 -15.60 -2.49 9.78
CA PRO A 88 -16.24 -3.81 9.73
C PRO A 88 -16.38 -4.41 8.32
N GLU A 89 -16.32 -3.58 7.28
CA GLU A 89 -16.41 -3.94 5.87
C GLU A 89 -15.07 -4.36 5.25
N VAL A 90 -14.01 -4.52 6.04
CA VAL A 90 -12.69 -4.93 5.53
C VAL A 90 -12.78 -6.25 4.74
N ASP A 91 -12.36 -6.20 3.49
CA ASP A 91 -12.37 -7.34 2.57
C ASP A 91 -11.10 -8.17 2.76
N THR A 92 -11.24 -9.35 3.38
CA THR A 92 -10.12 -10.26 3.64
C THR A 92 -9.48 -10.79 2.35
N GLY A 93 -10.27 -10.97 1.28
CA GLY A 93 -9.78 -11.38 -0.03
C GLY A 93 -8.88 -10.31 -0.64
N ALA A 94 -9.25 -9.04 -0.49
CA ALA A 94 -8.45 -7.91 -0.95
C ALA A 94 -7.13 -7.76 -0.18
N VAL A 95 -7.11 -8.03 1.14
CA VAL A 95 -5.86 -8.02 1.93
C VAL A 95 -4.91 -9.13 1.46
N VAL A 96 -5.44 -10.32 1.17
CA VAL A 96 -4.65 -11.41 0.59
C VAL A 96 -4.12 -11.03 -0.79
N ALA A 97 -4.97 -10.50 -1.67
CA ALA A 97 -4.59 -10.08 -3.02
C ALA A 97 -3.54 -8.95 -3.01
N ALA A 98 -3.67 -7.97 -2.13
CA ALA A 98 -2.69 -6.91 -1.97
C ALA A 98 -1.33 -7.44 -1.52
N LEU A 99 -1.31 -8.38 -0.57
CA LEU A 99 -0.07 -9.01 -0.09
C LEU A 99 0.59 -9.86 -1.19
N THR A 100 -0.16 -10.74 -1.85
CA THR A 100 0.37 -11.61 -2.90
C THR A 100 0.79 -10.84 -4.16
N GLY A 101 0.09 -9.74 -4.47
CA GLY A 101 0.48 -8.80 -5.52
C GLY A 101 1.82 -8.12 -5.22
N ALA A 102 2.02 -7.64 -3.99
CA ALA A 102 3.30 -7.06 -3.56
C ALA A 102 4.47 -8.07 -3.60
N LEU A 103 4.18 -9.35 -3.39
CA LEU A 103 5.16 -10.44 -3.48
C LEU A 103 5.41 -10.94 -4.92
N GLY A 104 4.68 -10.44 -5.92
CA GLY A 104 4.78 -10.91 -7.30
C GLY A 104 4.27 -12.34 -7.51
N VAL A 105 3.40 -12.83 -6.62
CA VAL A 105 2.77 -14.17 -6.70
C VAL A 105 1.46 -14.13 -7.47
N ALA A 106 0.78 -12.98 -7.47
CA ALA A 106 -0.44 -12.78 -8.25
C ALA A 106 -0.12 -12.77 -9.75
N ASP A 107 -1.04 -13.31 -10.55
CA ASP A 107 -0.95 -13.26 -12.00
C ASP A 107 -1.16 -11.80 -12.47
N PRO A 108 -0.17 -11.19 -13.15
CA PRO A 108 -0.30 -9.80 -13.62
C PRO A 108 -1.34 -9.65 -14.73
N GLU A 109 -1.74 -10.73 -15.40
CA GLU A 109 -2.81 -10.70 -16.41
C GLU A 109 -4.22 -10.83 -15.78
N ASP A 110 -4.28 -11.13 -14.47
CA ASP A 110 -5.55 -11.23 -13.76
C ASP A 110 -6.14 -9.85 -13.43
N THR A 111 -6.97 -9.38 -14.35
CA THR A 111 -7.72 -8.11 -14.22
C THR A 111 -8.94 -8.21 -13.30
N THR A 112 -9.18 -9.35 -12.63
CA THR A 112 -10.30 -9.53 -11.72
C THR A 112 -10.02 -9.04 -10.29
N ALA A 113 -8.88 -8.38 -10.09
CA ALA A 113 -8.49 -7.80 -8.81
C ALA A 113 -9.61 -6.92 -8.22
N PRO A 114 -10.02 -7.17 -6.96
CA PRO A 114 -11.08 -6.39 -6.33
C PRO A 114 -10.75 -4.89 -6.26
N ALA A 115 -11.75 -4.03 -6.44
CA ALA A 115 -11.61 -2.59 -6.22
C ALA A 115 -11.19 -2.22 -4.78
N SER A 116 -11.35 -3.16 -3.83
CA SER A 116 -10.91 -3.09 -2.44
C SER A 116 -9.40 -3.29 -2.24
N VAL A 117 -8.64 -3.63 -3.29
CA VAL A 117 -7.18 -3.88 -3.20
C VAL A 117 -6.39 -2.64 -2.75
N PRO A 118 -6.58 -1.42 -3.30
CA PRO A 118 -5.85 -0.25 -2.82
C PRO A 118 -6.11 0.08 -1.33
N PRO A 119 -7.36 0.12 -0.83
CA PRO A 119 -7.63 0.22 0.60
C PRO A 119 -6.92 -0.87 1.43
N ALA A 120 -6.95 -2.12 0.98
CA ALA A 120 -6.31 -3.22 1.68
C ALA A 120 -4.77 -3.09 1.73
N ALA A 121 -4.15 -2.62 0.64
CA ALA A 121 -2.72 -2.34 0.59
C ALA A 121 -2.32 -1.17 1.51
N VAL A 122 -3.19 -0.17 1.70
CA VAL A 122 -2.98 0.90 2.69
C VAL A 122 -3.00 0.35 4.11
N LEU A 123 -3.92 -0.56 4.44
CA LEU A 123 -3.96 -1.20 5.77
C LEU A 123 -2.68 -2.01 6.04
N LEU A 124 -2.20 -2.77 5.05
CA LEU A 124 -0.91 -3.45 5.10
C LEU A 124 0.24 -2.47 5.31
N THR A 125 0.27 -1.37 4.56
CA THR A 125 1.28 -0.31 4.67
C THR A 125 1.33 0.28 6.08
N ALA A 126 0.17 0.62 6.66
CA ALA A 126 0.09 1.17 8.01
C ALA A 126 0.63 0.17 9.05
N HIS A 127 0.17 -1.08 8.96
CA HIS A 127 0.58 -2.14 9.88
C HIS A 127 2.08 -2.46 9.80
N LEU A 128 2.61 -2.64 8.59
CA LEU A 128 4.02 -2.99 8.40
C LEU A 128 4.96 -1.84 8.78
N ALA A 129 4.57 -0.59 8.50
CA ALA A 129 5.34 0.57 8.96
C ALA A 129 5.39 0.66 10.49
N ASP A 130 4.30 0.30 11.18
CA ASP A 130 4.27 0.25 12.64
C ASP A 130 5.08 -0.93 13.19
N LEU A 131 4.99 -2.10 12.55
CA LEU A 131 5.77 -3.30 12.89
C LEU A 131 7.28 -3.04 12.78
N ALA A 132 7.71 -2.44 11.67
CA ALA A 132 9.10 -2.06 11.42
C ALA A 132 9.55 -0.80 12.19
N ARG A 133 8.61 -0.05 12.79
CA ARG A 133 8.84 1.23 13.50
C ARG A 133 9.51 2.29 12.63
N VAL A 134 9.04 2.42 11.40
CA VAL A 134 9.60 3.33 10.40
C VAL A 134 8.58 4.37 9.92
N PRO A 135 9.04 5.56 9.51
CA PRO A 135 8.17 6.57 8.93
C PRO A 135 7.72 6.16 7.51
N VAL A 136 6.43 5.90 7.34
CA VAL A 136 5.81 5.53 6.04
C VAL A 136 6.16 6.50 4.91
N ARG A 137 6.33 7.78 5.23
CA ARG A 137 6.65 8.83 4.24
C ARG A 137 7.97 8.58 3.52
N ASP A 138 8.91 7.86 4.12
CA ASP A 138 10.18 7.54 3.48
C ASP A 138 10.01 6.43 2.42
N TYR A 139 9.13 5.48 2.67
CA TYR A 139 8.79 4.39 1.75
C TYR A 139 7.95 4.91 0.57
N ILE A 140 7.02 5.84 0.80
CA ILE A 140 6.30 6.52 -0.28
C ILE A 140 7.28 7.22 -1.24
N ARG A 141 8.30 7.91 -0.71
CA ARG A 141 9.32 8.57 -1.54
C ARG A 141 10.18 7.58 -2.31
N ARG A 142 10.60 6.49 -1.67
CA ARG A 142 11.43 5.47 -2.29
C ARG A 142 10.69 4.75 -3.42
N ALA A 143 9.46 4.30 -3.17
CA ALA A 143 8.62 3.67 -4.18
C ALA A 143 8.44 4.54 -5.43
N LEU A 144 8.06 5.82 -5.25
CA LEU A 144 7.90 6.75 -6.37
C LEU A 144 9.22 7.04 -7.08
N GLY A 145 10.32 7.16 -6.33
CA GLY A 145 11.65 7.37 -6.91
C GLY A 145 12.20 6.14 -7.63
N GLU A 146 11.78 4.93 -7.27
CA GLU A 146 12.10 3.69 -7.97
C GLU A 146 11.32 3.58 -9.28
N ILE A 147 10.00 3.82 -9.23
CA ILE A 147 9.13 3.76 -10.40
C ILE A 147 9.56 4.79 -11.45
N ALA A 148 9.79 6.04 -11.06
CA ALA A 148 10.25 7.07 -12.00
C ALA A 148 11.60 6.72 -12.65
N ARG A 149 12.50 6.04 -11.92
CA ARG A 149 13.77 5.56 -12.48
C ARG A 149 13.55 4.41 -13.47
N ALA A 150 12.65 3.48 -13.17
CA ALA A 150 12.32 2.37 -14.07
C ALA A 150 11.71 2.88 -15.38
N GLU A 151 10.72 3.77 -15.30
CA GLU A 151 10.05 4.39 -16.46
C GLU A 151 11.03 5.16 -17.37
N THR A 152 12.06 5.79 -16.78
CA THR A 152 13.10 6.50 -17.57
C THR A 152 14.03 5.54 -18.33
N VAL A 153 14.25 4.32 -17.83
CA VAL A 153 15.14 3.33 -18.45
C VAL A 153 14.46 2.61 -19.63
N GLU A 154 13.13 2.54 -19.63
CA GLU A 154 12.34 1.82 -20.65
C GLU A 154 12.01 2.65 -21.90
N MET A 155 12.36 3.94 -21.94
CA MET A 155 12.24 4.81 -23.12
C MET A 155 13.60 4.97 -23.83
N PRO A 156 13.92 4.17 -24.88
CA PRO A 156 15.11 4.36 -25.71
C PRO A 156 15.04 5.57 -26.64
#